data_AF-A0A939NQN3-F1
#
_entry.id   AF-A0A939NQN3-F1
#
_cell.length_a   1.000
_cell.length_b   1.000
_cell.length_c   1.000
_cell.angle_alpha   90.00
_cell.angle_beta   90.00
_cell.angle_gamma   90.00
#
_symmetry.space_group_name_H-M   'P 1'
#
loop_
_entity.id
_entity.type
_entity.pdbx_description
1 polymer ?
#
loop_
_entity_poly.entity_id
_entity_poly.type
_entity_poly.pdbx_seq_one_letter_code
_entity_poly.pdbx_strand_id
1 'polypeptide(L)'
;MKIFCDESGGFGGNEHSFLVSAVRISDHDAGRLMKRLRKTFKAPNEIKGNSLTEKQRVTFFDMLSEIDQVAAVVTCQKTSALGAIVSKSHREHEIFEDMLVEACDHLVDFNAPVLRIVADGGRYKRPVHDKLAINAAGRLTRDGVMANVDFARSEEIAGIQVADIIANTVYKALTGGGFDTTSACGLLVQTKRIIVSSAGLPTTRPSWMTMAAE
;
A
#
# COMPACT_ATOMS: atom_id res chain seq x y z
N MET A 1 7.98 -15.27 -1.23
CA MET A 1 7.40 -14.11 -1.93
C MET A 1 7.89 -12.84 -1.27
N LYS A 2 7.78 -11.68 -1.91
CA LYS A 2 8.08 -10.38 -1.29
C LYS A 2 6.78 -9.62 -1.07
N ILE A 3 6.80 -8.67 -0.15
CA ILE A 3 5.76 -7.65 -0.02
C ILE A 3 6.28 -6.39 -0.71
N PHE A 4 5.50 -5.82 -1.62
CA PHE A 4 5.80 -4.54 -2.25
C PHE A 4 4.81 -3.50 -1.75
N CYS A 5 5.30 -2.29 -1.50
CA CYS A 5 4.49 -1.23 -0.93
C CYS A 5 4.59 0.06 -1.75
N ASP A 6 3.48 0.79 -1.79
CA ASP A 6 3.43 2.16 -2.29
C ASP A 6 2.28 2.91 -1.60
N GLU A 7 2.30 4.23 -1.67
CA GLU A 7 1.31 5.09 -1.06
C GLU A 7 0.56 5.95 -2.08
N SER A 8 -0.60 6.47 -1.66
CA SER A 8 -1.32 7.47 -2.46
C SER A 8 -2.01 8.49 -1.55
N GLY A 9 -2.18 9.70 -2.08
CA GLY A 9 -2.69 10.85 -1.33
C GLY A 9 -1.72 11.33 -0.25
N GLY A 10 -2.27 11.80 0.86
CA GLY A 10 -1.55 12.46 1.94
C GLY A 10 -2.47 13.39 2.73
N PHE A 11 -1.87 14.31 3.49
CA PHE A 11 -2.62 15.32 4.23
C PHE A 11 -2.48 16.74 3.65
N GLY A 12 -1.70 16.91 2.58
CA GLY A 12 -1.41 18.20 1.96
C GLY A 12 -2.51 18.67 1.01
N GLY A 13 -2.65 20.00 0.85
CA GLY A 13 -3.51 20.62 -0.15
C GLY A 13 -4.93 20.02 -0.22
N ASN A 14 -5.28 19.54 -1.42
CA ASN A 14 -6.61 19.00 -1.76
C ASN A 14 -6.73 17.46 -1.56
N GLU A 15 -5.76 16.82 -0.92
CA GLU A 15 -5.83 15.38 -0.63
C GLU A 15 -6.88 15.11 0.45
N HIS A 16 -7.68 14.05 0.25
CA HIS A 16 -8.77 13.68 1.15
C HIS A 16 -8.42 12.51 2.09
N SER A 17 -7.43 11.71 1.73
CA SER A 17 -6.97 10.56 2.49
C SER A 17 -5.48 10.37 2.28
N PHE A 18 -4.83 9.75 3.25
CA PHE A 18 -3.55 9.08 3.04
C PHE A 18 -3.80 7.57 3.01
N LEU A 19 -3.12 6.82 2.17
CA LEU A 19 -3.19 5.35 2.18
C LEU A 19 -1.86 4.72 1.82
N VAL A 20 -1.66 3.51 2.35
CA VAL A 20 -0.53 2.66 2.01
C VAL A 20 -1.06 1.32 1.53
N SER A 21 -0.64 0.89 0.35
CA SER A 21 -0.88 -0.45 -0.15
C SER A 21 0.34 -1.33 0.12
N ALA A 22 0.08 -2.59 0.42
CA ALA A 22 1.06 -3.66 0.47
C ALA A 22 0.53 -4.81 -0.38
N VAL A 23 1.37 -5.42 -1.21
CA VAL A 23 0.98 -6.57 -2.05
C VAL A 23 2.03 -7.67 -1.94
N ARG A 24 1.59 -8.87 -1.55
CA ARG A 24 2.42 -10.07 -1.52
C ARG A 24 2.28 -10.80 -2.85
N ILE A 25 3.34 -10.74 -3.64
CA ILE A 25 3.41 -11.33 -4.99
C ILE A 25 4.85 -11.80 -5.26
N SER A 26 5.03 -12.76 -6.16
CA SER A 26 6.37 -13.17 -6.61
C SER A 26 6.97 -12.13 -7.58
N ASP A 27 8.30 -11.97 -7.58
CA ASP A 27 8.98 -11.10 -8.56
C ASP A 27 8.65 -11.52 -10.01
N HIS A 28 8.55 -12.84 -10.25
CA HIS A 28 8.21 -13.42 -11.54
C HIS A 28 6.82 -12.98 -12.01
N ASP A 29 5.80 -13.13 -11.15
CA ASP A 29 4.42 -12.83 -11.53
C ASP A 29 4.19 -11.33 -11.66
N ALA A 30 4.78 -10.52 -10.78
CA ALA A 30 4.77 -9.07 -10.92
C ALA A 30 5.42 -8.63 -12.25
N GLY A 31 6.58 -9.20 -12.58
CA GLY A 31 7.27 -8.93 -13.85
C GLY A 31 6.43 -9.33 -15.07
N ARG A 32 5.82 -10.52 -15.04
CA ARG A 32 4.95 -11.02 -16.11
C ARG A 32 3.70 -10.16 -16.27
N LEU A 33 3.06 -9.79 -15.17
CA LEU A 33 1.90 -8.90 -15.13
C LEU A 33 2.23 -7.55 -15.77
N MET A 34 3.27 -6.88 -15.29
CA MET A 34 3.63 -5.55 -15.78
C MET A 34 4.11 -5.57 -17.24
N LYS A 35 4.77 -6.64 -17.68
CA LYS A 35 5.12 -6.84 -19.09
C LYS A 35 3.88 -7.00 -19.97
N ARG A 36 2.90 -7.81 -19.55
CA ARG A 36 1.62 -7.98 -20.27
C ARG A 36 0.85 -6.65 -20.30
N LEU A 37 0.82 -5.93 -19.19
CA LEU A 37 0.15 -4.63 -19.08
C LEU A 37 0.75 -3.59 -20.03
N ARG A 38 2.08 -3.44 -20.04
CA ARG A 38 2.80 -2.55 -20.99
C ARG A 38 2.48 -2.87 -22.44
N LYS A 39 2.48 -4.16 -22.80
CA LYS A 39 2.11 -4.61 -24.15
C LYS A 39 0.66 -4.24 -24.49
N THR A 40 -0.28 -4.46 -23.58
CA THR A 40 -1.71 -4.15 -23.78
C THR A 40 -1.95 -2.65 -23.92
N PHE A 41 -1.27 -1.83 -23.11
CA PHE A 41 -1.43 -0.37 -23.12
C PHE A 41 -0.53 0.34 -24.12
N LYS A 42 0.32 -0.39 -24.85
CA LYS A 42 1.37 0.15 -25.73
C LYS A 42 2.26 1.18 -25.03
N ALA A 43 2.52 0.96 -23.75
CA ALA A 43 3.35 1.83 -22.92
C ALA A 43 4.82 1.35 -22.98
N PRO A 44 5.78 2.17 -23.43
CA PRO A 44 7.18 1.77 -23.54
C PRO A 44 7.92 1.75 -22.20
N ASN A 45 7.42 2.51 -21.22
CA ASN A 45 8.13 2.81 -19.97
C ASN A 45 7.35 2.31 -18.74
N GLU A 46 7.74 2.83 -17.58
CA GLU A 46 7.01 2.71 -16.33
C GLU A 46 5.51 3.04 -16.49
N ILE A 47 4.66 2.28 -15.79
CA ILE A 47 3.22 2.54 -15.72
C ILE A 47 2.94 3.11 -14.32
N LYS A 48 2.54 4.38 -14.27
CA LYS A 48 2.13 5.03 -13.01
C LYS A 48 0.65 4.84 -12.75
N GLY A 49 0.28 4.41 -11.55
CA GLY A 49 -1.11 4.14 -11.16
C GLY A 49 -2.04 5.35 -11.31
N ASN A 50 -1.54 6.57 -11.03
CA ASN A 50 -2.30 7.81 -11.15
C ASN A 50 -2.71 8.15 -12.60
N SER A 51 -1.90 7.74 -13.58
CA SER A 51 -2.05 8.01 -15.02
C SER A 51 -3.03 7.07 -15.75
N LEU A 52 -3.43 5.97 -15.10
CA LEU A 52 -4.33 4.99 -15.71
C LEU A 52 -5.78 5.50 -15.76
N THR A 53 -6.40 5.33 -16.93
CA THR A 53 -7.84 5.44 -17.13
C THR A 53 -8.59 4.32 -16.40
N GLU A 54 -9.90 4.49 -16.18
CA GLU A 54 -10.71 3.46 -15.51
C GLU A 54 -10.71 2.13 -16.26
N LYS A 55 -10.84 2.15 -17.59
CA LYS A 55 -10.76 0.95 -18.42
C LYS A 55 -9.43 0.21 -18.27
N GLN A 56 -8.32 0.96 -18.16
CA GLN A 56 -7.00 0.37 -17.93
C GLN A 56 -6.89 -0.23 -16.53
N ARG A 57 -7.49 0.40 -15.51
CA ARG A 57 -7.55 -0.17 -14.16
C ARG A 57 -8.32 -1.48 -14.14
N VAL A 58 -9.52 -1.52 -14.74
CA VAL A 58 -10.29 -2.77 -14.89
C VAL A 58 -9.44 -3.85 -15.54
N THR A 59 -8.80 -3.54 -16.67
CA THR A 59 -7.91 -4.48 -17.36
C THR A 59 -6.75 -4.98 -16.48
N PHE A 60 -6.17 -4.11 -15.65
CA PHE A 60 -5.13 -4.49 -14.70
C PHE A 60 -5.66 -5.46 -13.63
N PHE A 61 -6.81 -5.16 -13.02
CA PHE A 61 -7.38 -6.01 -11.97
C PHE A 61 -7.89 -7.35 -12.50
N ASP A 62 -8.40 -7.39 -13.73
CA ASP A 62 -8.70 -8.64 -14.43
C ASP A 62 -7.44 -9.52 -14.55
N MET A 63 -6.31 -8.95 -14.99
CA MET A 63 -5.04 -9.69 -15.09
C MET A 63 -4.47 -10.07 -13.71
N LEU A 64 -4.62 -9.21 -12.70
CA LEU A 64 -4.18 -9.48 -11.33
C LEU A 64 -4.98 -10.63 -10.71
N SER A 65 -6.27 -10.77 -11.09
CA SER A 65 -7.13 -11.85 -10.62
C SER A 65 -6.67 -13.25 -11.06
N GLU A 66 -5.91 -13.35 -12.16
CA GLU A 66 -5.36 -14.60 -12.69
C GLU A 66 -4.08 -15.08 -11.96
N ILE A 67 -3.50 -14.25 -11.09
CA ILE A 67 -2.22 -14.51 -10.38
C ILE A 67 -2.52 -14.84 -8.93
N ASP A 68 -1.71 -15.68 -8.27
CA ASP A 68 -1.78 -15.82 -6.81
C ASP A 68 -1.14 -14.61 -6.11
N GLN A 69 -1.97 -13.79 -5.48
CA GLN A 69 -1.57 -12.59 -4.75
C GLN A 69 -2.59 -12.28 -3.67
N VAL A 70 -2.10 -11.63 -2.61
CA VAL A 70 -2.92 -11.01 -1.56
C VAL A 70 -2.37 -9.61 -1.31
N ALA A 71 -3.26 -8.62 -1.25
CA ALA A 71 -2.91 -7.25 -0.92
C ALA A 71 -3.69 -6.75 0.29
N ALA A 72 -3.13 -5.76 0.98
CA ALA A 72 -3.76 -5.02 2.05
C ALA A 72 -3.55 -3.52 1.80
N VAL A 73 -4.60 -2.73 2.04
CA VAL A 73 -4.58 -1.28 1.89
C VAL A 73 -5.11 -0.67 3.17
N VAL A 74 -4.24 0.06 3.85
CA VAL A 74 -4.57 0.77 5.08
C VAL A 74 -4.82 2.23 4.73
N THR A 75 -5.95 2.77 5.20
CA THR A 75 -6.43 4.09 4.80
C THR A 75 -6.63 5.00 6.01
N CYS A 76 -6.20 6.25 5.89
CA CYS A 76 -6.40 7.28 6.91
C CYS A 76 -7.09 8.49 6.27
N GLN A 77 -8.41 8.60 6.45
CA GLN A 77 -9.16 9.74 5.92
C GLN A 77 -8.82 11.02 6.70
N LYS A 78 -8.49 12.09 5.98
CA LYS A 78 -8.16 13.40 6.57
C LYS A 78 -9.30 13.98 7.40
N THR A 79 -10.54 13.68 7.03
CA THR A 79 -11.77 14.13 7.70
C THR A 79 -12.19 13.24 8.87
N SER A 80 -11.58 12.06 9.04
CA SER A 80 -11.85 11.22 10.22
C SER A 80 -11.30 11.88 11.49
N ALA A 81 -11.87 11.55 12.65
CA ALA A 81 -11.39 12.08 13.94
C ALA A 81 -9.90 11.76 14.15
N LEU A 82 -9.49 10.52 13.90
CA LEU A 82 -8.10 10.09 14.00
C LEU A 82 -7.22 10.85 13.01
N GLY A 83 -7.57 10.84 11.71
CA GLY A 83 -6.80 11.49 10.65
C GLY A 83 -6.61 12.99 10.87
N ALA A 84 -7.65 13.69 11.33
CA ALA A 84 -7.60 15.12 11.64
C ALA A 84 -6.67 15.45 12.81
N ILE A 85 -6.50 14.53 13.77
CA ILE A 85 -5.59 14.71 14.90
C ILE A 85 -4.16 14.39 14.49
N VAL A 86 -3.91 13.20 13.94
CA VAL A 86 -2.54 12.75 13.62
C VAL A 86 -1.87 13.64 12.59
N SER A 87 -2.62 14.14 11.60
CA SER A 87 -2.09 15.06 10.58
C SER A 87 -1.64 16.42 11.13
N LYS A 88 -2.12 16.81 12.32
CA LYS A 88 -1.71 18.05 13.00
C LYS A 88 -0.60 17.82 14.01
N SER A 89 -0.52 16.64 14.61
CA SER A 89 0.41 16.34 15.70
C SER A 89 1.66 15.60 15.27
N HIS A 90 1.66 14.96 14.10
CA HIS A 90 2.77 14.16 13.60
C HIS A 90 3.16 14.57 12.18
N ARG A 91 4.41 14.27 11.82
CA ARG A 91 4.87 14.42 10.44
C ARG A 91 4.30 13.27 9.61
N GLU A 92 4.03 13.55 8.34
CA GLU A 92 3.44 12.56 7.44
C GLU A 92 4.24 11.25 7.35
N HIS A 93 5.58 11.31 7.36
CA HIS A 93 6.40 10.10 7.32
C HIS A 93 6.29 9.24 8.59
N GLU A 94 5.94 9.82 9.75
CA GLU A 94 5.68 9.06 10.97
C GLU A 94 4.35 8.30 10.85
N ILE A 95 3.34 8.92 10.23
CA ILE A 95 2.06 8.29 9.92
C ILE A 95 2.24 7.20 8.86
N PHE A 96 3.06 7.47 7.83
CA PHE A 96 3.41 6.49 6.80
C PHE A 96 4.08 5.25 7.39
N GLU A 97 5.00 5.41 8.35
CA GLU A 97 5.65 4.29 9.02
C GLU A 97 4.63 3.35 9.69
N ASP A 98 3.68 3.92 10.44
CA ASP A 98 2.61 3.16 11.09
C ASP A 98 1.76 2.40 10.06
N MET A 99 1.30 3.10 9.03
CA MET A 99 0.44 2.52 8.00
C MET A 99 1.17 1.46 7.16
N LEU A 100 2.47 1.63 6.91
CA LEU A 100 3.31 0.64 6.23
C LEU A 100 3.40 -0.66 7.04
N VAL A 101 3.66 -0.55 8.34
CA VAL A 101 3.70 -1.70 9.25
C VAL A 101 2.35 -2.40 9.30
N GLU A 102 1.25 -1.66 9.46
CA GLU A 102 -0.10 -2.24 9.50
C GLU A 102 -0.47 -2.94 8.18
N ALA A 103 -0.18 -2.33 7.03
CA ALA A 103 -0.46 -2.92 5.74
C ALA A 103 0.35 -4.21 5.53
N CYS A 104 1.62 -4.22 5.93
CA CYS A 104 2.47 -5.42 5.85
C CYS A 104 2.02 -6.52 6.81
N ASP A 105 1.51 -6.16 8.01
CA ASP A 105 1.13 -7.13 9.04
C ASP A 105 0.02 -8.08 8.56
N HIS A 106 -0.93 -7.56 7.77
CA HIS A 106 -1.98 -8.36 7.14
C HIS A 106 -1.47 -9.45 6.19
N LEU A 107 -0.22 -9.35 5.74
CA LEU A 107 0.36 -10.19 4.68
C LEU A 107 1.51 -11.07 5.18
N VAL A 108 1.81 -11.04 6.48
CA VAL A 108 2.88 -11.85 7.07
C VAL A 108 2.61 -13.33 6.84
N ASP A 109 3.60 -14.03 6.31
CA ASP A 109 3.61 -15.49 6.28
C ASP A 109 4.44 -15.99 7.45
N PHE A 110 3.78 -16.48 8.50
CA PHE A 110 4.46 -16.98 9.70
C PHE A 110 5.29 -18.25 9.47
N ASN A 111 5.17 -18.89 8.30
CA ASN A 111 6.02 -20.03 7.94
C ASN A 111 7.31 -19.59 7.24
N ALA A 112 7.43 -18.31 6.85
CA ALA A 112 8.62 -17.79 6.22
C ALA A 112 9.62 -17.30 7.29
N PRO A 113 10.88 -17.78 7.30
CA PRO A 113 11.88 -17.34 8.28
C PRO A 113 12.29 -15.88 8.10
N VAL A 114 12.08 -15.32 6.90
CA VAL A 114 12.42 -13.94 6.57
C VAL A 114 11.30 -13.29 5.75
N LEU A 115 10.78 -12.18 6.26
CA LEU A 115 9.89 -11.27 5.55
C LEU A 115 10.70 -10.23 4.79
N ARG A 116 10.53 -10.18 3.46
CA ARG A 116 11.21 -9.19 2.61
C ARG A 116 10.19 -8.18 2.08
N ILE A 117 10.36 -6.93 2.46
CA ILE A 117 9.49 -5.82 2.10
C ILE A 117 10.28 -4.81 1.27
N VAL A 118 9.71 -4.36 0.17
CA VAL A 118 10.30 -3.32 -0.67
C VAL A 118 9.25 -2.23 -0.92
N ALA A 119 9.47 -1.04 -0.38
CA ALA A 119 8.58 0.10 -0.53
C ALA A 119 9.10 1.10 -1.59
N ASP A 120 8.20 1.93 -2.13
CA ASP A 120 8.61 3.00 -3.04
C ASP A 120 9.45 4.07 -2.33
N GLY A 121 10.57 4.43 -2.95
CA GLY A 121 11.52 5.43 -2.47
C GLY A 121 11.29 6.84 -3.03
N GLY A 122 10.16 7.12 -3.67
CA GLY A 122 9.94 8.38 -4.40
C GLY A 122 9.57 9.59 -3.53
N ARG A 123 8.92 9.36 -2.37
CA ARG A 123 8.27 10.45 -1.59
C ARG A 123 9.20 11.21 -0.63
N TYR A 124 10.12 10.52 0.03
CA TYR A 124 10.97 11.10 1.08
C TYR A 124 12.45 11.12 0.69
N LYS A 125 13.27 11.82 1.48
CA LYS A 125 14.73 11.83 1.29
C LYS A 125 15.33 10.57 1.92
N ARG A 126 16.47 10.11 1.38
CA ARG A 126 17.19 8.91 1.85
C ARG A 126 17.36 8.79 3.38
N PRO A 127 17.75 9.83 4.15
CA PRO A 127 17.86 9.69 5.61
C PRO A 127 16.55 9.36 6.32
N VAL A 128 15.41 9.77 5.74
CA VAL A 128 14.08 9.40 6.24
C VAL A 128 13.80 7.94 5.91
N HIS A 129 14.09 7.49 4.68
CA HIS A 129 13.95 6.07 4.28
C HIS A 129 14.79 5.13 5.13
N ASP A 130 16.06 5.46 5.39
CA ASP A 130 16.95 4.63 6.21
C ASP A 130 16.37 4.44 7.62
N LYS A 131 15.81 5.52 8.20
CA LYS A 131 15.12 5.46 9.50
C LYS A 131 13.84 4.63 9.45
N LEU A 132 12.99 4.86 8.44
CA LEU A 132 11.74 4.13 8.25
C LEU A 132 12.00 2.62 8.08
N ALA A 133 13.02 2.26 7.30
CA ALA A 133 13.41 0.87 7.06
C ALA A 133 13.77 0.15 8.36
N ILE A 134 14.65 0.76 9.18
CA ILE A 134 15.07 0.20 10.46
C ILE A 134 13.88 0.05 11.42
N ASN A 135 13.07 1.10 11.55
CA ASN A 135 11.93 1.11 12.46
C ASN A 135 10.87 0.08 12.05
N ALA A 136 10.47 0.07 10.78
CA ALA A 136 9.47 -0.87 10.26
C ALA A 136 9.97 -2.32 10.35
N ALA A 137 11.24 -2.58 10.02
CA ALA A 137 11.85 -3.91 10.18
C ALA A 137 11.82 -4.37 11.65
N GLY A 138 12.17 -3.49 12.60
CA GLY A 138 12.12 -3.80 14.02
C GLY A 138 10.70 -4.13 14.50
N ARG A 139 9.68 -3.43 13.99
CA ARG A 139 8.27 -3.62 14.36
C ARG A 139 7.62 -4.85 13.72
N LEU A 140 8.09 -5.25 12.54
CA LEU A 140 7.59 -6.42 11.81
C LEU A 140 8.35 -7.70 12.16
N THR A 141 9.52 -7.59 12.81
CA THR A 141 10.25 -8.73 13.35
C THR A 141 9.52 -9.29 14.58
N ARG A 142 9.33 -10.59 14.62
CA ARG A 142 8.63 -11.33 15.69
C ARG A 142 9.32 -12.66 15.94
N ASP A 143 8.97 -13.36 17.01
CA ASP A 143 9.58 -14.65 17.37
C ASP A 143 9.59 -15.62 16.18
N GLY A 144 10.78 -15.90 15.65
CA GLY A 144 11.01 -16.81 14.51
C GLY A 144 10.89 -16.19 13.10
N VAL A 145 10.53 -14.92 12.97
CA VAL A 145 10.41 -14.22 11.67
C VAL A 145 11.21 -12.91 11.69
N MET A 146 12.27 -12.85 10.88
CA MET A 146 13.06 -11.65 10.68
C MET A 146 12.48 -10.79 9.55
N ALA A 147 12.28 -9.49 9.77
CA ALA A 147 11.84 -8.59 8.70
C ALA A 147 12.99 -7.74 8.17
N ASN A 148 13.06 -7.63 6.84
CA ASN A 148 13.93 -6.71 6.12
C ASN A 148 13.06 -5.77 5.28
N VAL A 149 13.28 -4.47 5.45
CA VAL A 149 12.56 -3.42 4.72
C VAL A 149 13.58 -2.63 3.91
N ASP A 150 13.36 -2.53 2.60
CA ASP A 150 14.16 -1.76 1.67
C ASP A 150 13.30 -0.73 0.94
N PHE A 151 13.92 0.35 0.46
CA PHE A 151 13.30 1.34 -0.41
C PHE A 151 13.96 1.32 -1.78
N ALA A 152 13.16 1.30 -2.84
CA ALA A 152 13.67 1.24 -4.21
C ALA A 152 12.86 2.15 -5.15
N ARG A 153 13.41 2.43 -6.34
CA ARG A 153 12.70 3.22 -7.34
C ARG A 153 11.69 2.32 -8.06
N SER A 154 10.43 2.74 -8.10
CA SER A 154 9.33 2.01 -8.76
C SER A 154 9.61 1.60 -10.22
N GLU A 155 10.39 2.40 -10.97
CA GLU A 155 10.74 2.11 -12.37
C GLU A 155 11.55 0.81 -12.54
N GLU A 156 12.29 0.41 -11.49
CA GLU A 156 13.18 -0.76 -11.50
C GLU A 156 12.49 -2.03 -10.99
N ILE A 157 11.45 -1.89 -10.16
CA ILE A 157 10.81 -3.00 -9.45
C ILE A 157 9.34 -3.12 -9.83
N ALA A 158 9.01 -4.16 -10.61
CA ALA A 158 7.65 -4.39 -11.09
C ALA A 158 6.61 -4.53 -9.96
N GLY A 159 6.99 -5.12 -8.82
CA GLY A 159 6.10 -5.26 -7.67
C GLY A 159 5.68 -3.92 -7.04
N ILE A 160 6.57 -2.92 -7.04
CA ILE A 160 6.22 -1.57 -6.57
C ILE A 160 5.20 -0.93 -7.52
N GLN A 161 5.35 -1.08 -8.84
CA GLN A 161 4.33 -0.60 -9.79
C GLN A 161 2.97 -1.30 -9.61
N VAL A 162 2.94 -2.57 -9.17
CA VAL A 162 1.68 -3.24 -8.82
C VAL A 162 1.07 -2.59 -7.58
N ALA A 163 1.86 -2.33 -6.54
CA ALA A 163 1.43 -1.62 -5.33
C ALA A 163 0.93 -0.20 -5.65
N ASP A 164 1.62 0.53 -6.53
CA ASP A 164 1.23 1.86 -7.04
C ASP A 164 -0.17 1.84 -7.66
N ILE A 165 -0.40 0.93 -8.60
CA ILE A 165 -1.68 0.83 -9.29
C ILE A 165 -2.80 0.47 -8.30
N ILE A 166 -2.55 -0.41 -7.34
CA ILE A 166 -3.50 -0.73 -6.27
C ILE A 166 -3.79 0.51 -5.41
N ALA A 167 -2.75 1.16 -4.89
CA ALA A 167 -2.86 2.35 -4.05
C ALA A 167 -3.66 3.45 -4.75
N ASN A 168 -3.28 3.82 -5.97
CA ASN A 168 -3.96 4.83 -6.76
C ASN A 168 -5.36 4.41 -7.23
N THR A 169 -5.67 3.11 -7.27
CA THR A 169 -7.04 2.63 -7.54
C THR A 169 -7.92 2.79 -6.34
N VAL A 170 -7.48 2.27 -5.19
CA VAL A 170 -8.24 2.41 -3.95
C VAL A 170 -8.40 3.89 -3.59
N TYR A 171 -7.38 4.73 -3.77
CA TYR A 171 -7.48 6.17 -3.50
C TYR A 171 -8.64 6.83 -4.26
N LYS A 172 -8.78 6.55 -5.56
CA LYS A 172 -9.89 7.11 -6.37
C LYS A 172 -11.25 6.50 -6.02
N ALA A 173 -11.27 5.27 -5.51
CA ALA A 173 -12.50 4.59 -5.08
C ALA A 173 -12.96 4.98 -3.67
N LEU A 174 -12.07 5.58 -2.86
CA LEU A 174 -12.41 6.15 -1.56
C LEU A 174 -13.14 7.48 -1.78
N THR A 175 -14.43 7.48 -1.53
CA THR A 175 -15.23 8.70 -1.47
C THR A 175 -15.57 9.04 -0.02
N GLY A 176 -16.12 10.23 0.25
CA GLY A 176 -16.50 10.66 1.60
C GLY A 176 -17.50 9.76 2.34
N GLY A 177 -18.04 8.72 1.69
CA GLY A 177 -18.92 7.70 2.28
C GLY A 177 -18.31 6.30 2.40
N GLY A 178 -17.03 6.10 2.10
CA GLY A 178 -16.35 4.79 2.17
C GLY A 178 -15.80 4.30 0.83
N PHE A 179 -15.48 3.01 0.78
CA PHE A 179 -14.92 2.37 -0.41
C PHE A 179 -16.01 1.94 -1.40
N ASP A 180 -15.89 2.37 -2.65
CA ASP A 180 -16.77 1.95 -3.73
C ASP A 180 -16.45 0.53 -4.21
N THR A 181 -17.29 -0.44 -3.82
CA THR A 181 -17.17 -1.84 -4.22
C THR A 181 -17.50 -2.11 -5.69
N THR A 182 -17.99 -1.11 -6.44
CA THR A 182 -18.19 -1.18 -7.89
C THR A 182 -16.97 -0.72 -8.70
N SER A 183 -15.93 -0.21 -8.01
CA SER A 183 -14.67 0.20 -8.62
C SER A 183 -13.94 -0.96 -9.32
N ALA A 184 -12.94 -0.64 -10.14
CA ALA A 184 -12.11 -1.62 -10.86
C ALA A 184 -11.54 -2.76 -9.99
N CYS A 185 -11.34 -2.54 -8.68
CA CYS A 185 -10.81 -3.55 -7.76
C CYS A 185 -11.86 -4.23 -6.87
N GLY A 186 -13.14 -3.89 -7.06
CA GLY A 186 -14.26 -4.35 -6.23
C GLY A 186 -14.37 -5.86 -6.07
N LEU A 187 -14.19 -6.63 -7.15
CA LEU A 187 -14.24 -8.10 -7.11
C LEU A 187 -13.14 -8.69 -6.21
N LEU A 188 -11.91 -8.15 -6.28
CA LEU A 188 -10.81 -8.63 -5.45
C LEU A 188 -10.99 -8.24 -3.98
N VAL A 189 -11.67 -7.12 -3.70
CA VAL A 189 -12.07 -6.75 -2.34
C VAL A 189 -13.13 -7.70 -1.80
N GLN A 190 -14.18 -7.98 -2.58
CA GLN A 190 -15.26 -8.91 -2.20
C GLN A 190 -14.73 -10.33 -1.93
N THR A 191 -13.76 -10.78 -2.73
CA THR A 191 -13.12 -12.10 -2.56
C THR A 191 -11.98 -12.11 -1.53
N LYS A 192 -11.78 -11.00 -0.79
CA LYS A 192 -10.73 -10.84 0.24
C LYS A 192 -9.30 -11.04 -0.27
N ARG A 193 -9.09 -10.86 -1.57
CA ARG A 193 -7.77 -10.84 -2.21
C ARG A 193 -7.11 -9.46 -2.12
N ILE A 194 -7.91 -8.42 -1.90
CA ILE A 194 -7.47 -7.10 -1.46
C ILE A 194 -8.25 -6.78 -0.19
N ILE A 195 -7.55 -6.62 0.93
CA ILE A 195 -8.14 -6.16 2.19
C ILE A 195 -8.04 -4.63 2.21
N VAL A 196 -9.13 -3.93 2.49
CA VAL A 196 -9.12 -2.47 2.69
C VAL A 196 -9.59 -2.20 4.11
N SER A 197 -8.78 -1.50 4.91
CA SER A 197 -9.06 -1.20 6.31
C SER A 197 -8.75 0.25 6.68
N SER A 198 -9.35 0.71 7.78
CA SER A 198 -9.00 1.99 8.39
C SER A 198 -7.69 1.85 9.17
N ALA A 199 -6.88 2.90 9.21
CA ALA A 199 -5.63 2.92 9.95
C ALA A 199 -5.86 2.90 11.48
N GLY A 200 -5.19 1.97 12.16
CA GLY A 200 -5.09 1.87 13.60
C GLY A 200 -4.16 2.93 14.19
N LEU A 201 -3.04 3.18 13.52
CA LEU A 201 -1.97 4.10 13.92
C LEU A 201 -1.48 3.84 15.35
N PRO A 202 -1.03 2.62 15.71
CA PRO A 202 -0.81 2.23 17.10
C PRO A 202 0.27 3.04 17.82
N THR A 203 1.20 3.70 17.10
CA THR A 203 2.25 4.51 17.73
C THR A 203 1.93 6.01 17.69
N THR A 204 1.20 6.47 16.68
CA THR A 204 0.86 7.88 16.49
C THR A 204 -0.54 8.26 16.98
N ARG A 205 -1.41 7.28 17.26
CA ARG A 205 -2.74 7.49 17.86
C ARG A 205 -2.60 8.01 19.29
N PRO A 206 -3.32 9.08 19.67
CA PRO A 206 -3.37 9.53 21.05
C PRO A 206 -3.94 8.44 21.97
N SER A 207 -3.30 8.20 23.11
CA SER A 207 -3.68 7.13 24.05
C SER A 207 -5.11 7.26 24.63
N TRP A 208 -5.66 8.48 24.67
CA TRP A 208 -7.03 8.72 25.12
C TRP A 208 -8.09 8.36 24.06
N MET A 209 -7.70 8.18 22.79
CA MET A 209 -8.60 7.73 21.73
C MET A 209 -8.68 6.21 21.76
N THR A 210 -9.76 5.68 22.33
CA THR A 210 -10.05 4.24 22.28
C THR A 210 -10.14 3.78 20.83
N MET A 211 -9.66 2.57 20.55
CA MET A 211 -10.02 1.85 19.32
C MET A 211 -11.55 1.78 19.30
N ALA A 212 -12.19 2.49 18.37
CA ALA A 212 -13.57 2.16 18.04
C ALA A 212 -13.55 0.71 17.58
N ALA A 213 -14.35 -0.15 18.22
CA ALA A 213 -14.59 -1.48 17.70
C ALA A 213 -15.31 -1.30 16.34
N GLU A 214 -14.62 -1.64 15.24
CA GLU A 214 -15.24 -1.77 13.92
C GLU A 214 -16.11 -3.04 13.85
#